data_AF-A0A8C0HA58-F1
#
_entry.id   AF-A0A8C0HA58-F1
#
_cell.length_a   1.000
_cell.length_b   1.000
_cell.length_c   1.000
_cell.angle_alpha   90.00
_cell.angle_beta   90.00
_cell.angle_gamma   90.00
#
_symmetry.space_group_name_H-M   'P 1'
#
loop_
_entity.id
_entity.type
_entity.pdbx_description
1 polymer ?
#
loop_
_entity_poly.entity_id
_entity_poly.type
_entity_poly.pdbx_seq_one_letter_code
_entity_poly.pdbx_strand_id
1 'polypeptide(L)'
;VSPTAPSVFPLTPCTCEDRGSLVTFGCLAKGYFPEPVTVTWSPNIGSSSVRTYPSVQQPSSSLYSLSSQATVPQWLAGKTYTCQVYH
;
A
#
# COMPACT_ATOMS: atom_id res chain seq x y z
N VAL A 1 -6.90 21.48 -11.54
CA VAL A 1 -6.44 20.88 -10.27
C VAL A 1 -4.94 20.95 -10.19
N SER A 2 -4.40 21.30 -9.02
CA SER A 2 -2.97 21.50 -8.81
C SER A 2 -2.29 20.20 -8.34
N PRO A 3 -0.99 20.02 -8.60
CA PRO A 3 -0.24 18.90 -8.06
C PRO A 3 -0.41 18.80 -6.54
N THR A 4 -0.82 17.62 -6.06
CA THR A 4 -1.11 17.36 -4.65
C THR A 4 -0.43 16.07 -4.24
N ALA A 5 0.46 16.14 -3.27
CA ALA A 5 1.19 14.98 -2.76
C ALA A 5 0.25 14.00 -2.00
N PRO A 6 0.47 12.68 -2.07
CA PRO A 6 -0.33 11.71 -1.34
C PRO A 6 -0.08 11.82 0.17
N SER A 7 -1.15 11.68 0.94
CA SER A 7 -1.02 11.25 2.34
C SER A 7 -0.92 9.73 2.40
N VAL A 8 0.08 9.20 3.10
CA VAL A 8 0.35 7.75 3.17
C VAL A 8 -0.02 7.21 4.54
N PHE A 9 -0.87 6.19 4.57
CA PHE A 9 -1.34 5.56 5.80
C PHE A 9 -0.98 4.07 5.84
N PRO A 10 -0.49 3.54 6.97
CA PRO A 10 -0.27 2.11 7.11
C PRO A 10 -1.62 1.37 7.21
N LEU A 11 -1.71 0.21 6.58
CA LEU A 11 -2.82 -0.73 6.70
C LEU A 11 -2.34 -1.91 7.55
N THR A 12 -2.79 -1.97 8.79
CA THR A 12 -2.45 -3.05 9.72
C THR A 12 -3.20 -4.32 9.37
N PRO A 13 -2.59 -5.51 9.56
CA PRO A 13 -3.28 -6.78 9.42
C PRO A 13 -4.55 -6.85 10.27
N CYS A 14 -5.63 -7.38 9.72
CA CYS A 14 -6.84 -7.65 10.48
C CYS A 14 -6.66 -8.95 11.28
N THR A 15 -7.08 -8.97 12.54
CA THR A 15 -7.03 -10.17 13.41
C THR A 15 -7.98 -11.29 12.98
N CYS A 16 -8.80 -11.07 11.94
CA CYS A 16 -9.71 -12.07 11.37
C CYS A 16 -9.11 -12.86 10.19
N GLU A 17 -7.90 -12.51 9.71
CA GLU A 17 -7.20 -13.32 8.71
C GLU A 17 -6.47 -14.50 9.39
N ASP A 18 -7.21 -15.52 9.80
CA ASP A 18 -6.65 -16.85 10.10
C ASP A 18 -6.31 -17.57 8.78
N ARG A 19 -5.42 -16.98 7.97
CA ARG A 19 -4.83 -17.65 6.79
C ARG A 19 -3.64 -18.54 7.18
N GLY A 20 -3.63 -19.05 8.41
CA GLY A 20 -2.55 -19.87 8.94
C GLY A 20 -1.25 -19.07 9.13
N SER A 21 -0.19 -19.45 8.42
CA SER A 21 1.18 -18.95 8.64
C SER A 21 1.55 -17.71 7.81
N LEU A 22 0.58 -16.91 7.34
CA LEU A 22 0.80 -15.72 6.51
C LEU A 22 0.14 -14.48 7.14
N VAL A 23 0.77 -13.33 6.95
CA VAL A 23 0.29 -12.02 7.38
C VAL A 23 0.25 -11.08 6.19
N THR A 24 -0.89 -10.43 5.99
CA THR A 24 -1.04 -9.37 4.98
C THR A 24 -1.11 -8.01 5.67
N PHE A 25 -0.30 -7.08 5.19
CA PHE A 25 -0.33 -5.66 5.58
C PHE A 25 -0.25 -4.80 4.32
N GLY A 26 -0.33 -3.48 4.48
CA GLY A 26 -0.27 -2.61 3.32
C GLY A 26 -0.06 -1.14 3.64
N CYS A 27 -0.25 -0.32 2.60
CA CYS A 27 -0.31 1.12 2.69
C CYS A 27 -1.40 1.65 1.76
N LEU A 28 -2.01 2.77 2.17
CA LEU A 28 -2.94 3.56 1.38
C LEU A 28 -2.26 4.88 1.04
N ALA A 29 -2.05 5.16 -0.26
CA ALA A 29 -1.69 6.48 -0.75
C ALA A 29 -2.99 7.20 -1.14
N LYS A 30 -3.35 8.26 -0.40
CA LYS A 30 -4.64 8.94 -0.53
C LYS A 30 -4.48 10.39 -0.96
N GLY A 31 -5.35 10.80 -1.88
CA GLY A 31 -5.60 12.21 -2.19
C GLY A 31 -4.53 12.87 -3.06
N TYR A 32 -3.97 12.17 -4.04
CA TYR A 32 -2.93 12.72 -4.91
C TYR A 32 -3.44 13.11 -6.29
N PHE A 33 -2.72 13.99 -6.97
CA PHE A 33 -2.92 14.34 -8.37
C PHE A 33 -1.63 14.95 -8.95
N PRO A 34 -1.23 14.66 -10.19
CA PRO A 34 -1.82 13.70 -11.14
C PRO A 34 -1.33 12.25 -10.88
N GLU A 35 -1.76 11.31 -11.72
CA GLU A 35 -1.09 10.01 -11.89
C GLU A 35 0.15 10.13 -12.79
N PRO A 36 1.13 9.22 -12.71
CA PRO A 36 1.17 8.01 -11.87
C PRO A 36 1.78 8.23 -10.48
N VAL A 37 1.49 7.30 -9.56
CA VAL A 37 2.24 7.10 -8.32
C VAL A 37 2.86 5.71 -8.36
N THR A 38 4.12 5.59 -7.95
CA THR A 38 4.80 4.30 -7.83
C THR A 38 4.95 3.91 -6.37
N VAL A 39 4.65 2.64 -6.04
CA VAL A 39 4.83 2.10 -4.70
C VAL A 39 5.90 1.02 -4.70
N THR A 40 6.88 1.13 -3.82
CA THR A 40 7.88 0.10 -3.55
C THR A 40 7.88 -0.28 -2.08
N TRP A 41 8.51 -1.42 -1.76
CA TRP A 41 8.62 -1.93 -0.40
C TRP A 41 10.08 -2.12 0.00
N SER A 42 10.41 -1.71 1.23
CA SER A 42 11.71 -1.91 1.85
C SER A 42 11.54 -2.62 3.21
N PRO A 43 12.23 -3.73 3.48
CA PRO A 43 13.13 -4.45 2.56
C PRO A 43 12.35 -5.03 1.36
N ASN A 44 13.06 -5.36 0.29
CA ASN A 44 12.42 -5.98 -0.88
C ASN A 44 11.76 -7.31 -0.49
N ILE A 45 10.44 -7.39 -0.68
CA ILE A 45 9.60 -8.53 -0.28
C ILE A 45 9.36 -9.49 -1.47
N GLY A 46 9.82 -9.12 -2.68
CA GLY A 46 9.58 -9.87 -3.91
C GLY A 46 8.24 -9.54 -4.55
N SER A 47 8.20 -9.54 -5.90
CA SER A 47 7.02 -9.12 -6.67
C SER A 47 5.82 -10.08 -6.54
N SER A 48 6.04 -11.36 -6.25
CA SER A 48 4.96 -12.34 -6.00
C SER A 48 4.22 -12.11 -4.68
N SER A 49 4.88 -11.47 -3.71
CA SER A 49 4.33 -11.17 -2.39
C SER A 49 3.68 -9.80 -2.30
N VAL A 50 3.81 -8.96 -3.33
CA VAL A 50 3.29 -7.59 -3.35
C VAL A 50 2.18 -7.47 -4.39
N ARG A 51 1.10 -6.81 -4.01
CA ARG A 51 0.01 -6.45 -4.91
C ARG A 51 -0.33 -4.98 -4.76
N THR A 52 0.03 -4.18 -5.76
CA THR A 52 -0.40 -2.79 -5.88
C THR A 52 -1.64 -2.73 -6.75
N TYR A 53 -2.71 -2.16 -6.22
CA TYR A 53 -3.99 -2.02 -6.92
C TYR A 53 -3.99 -0.74 -7.75
N PRO A 54 -4.74 -0.69 -8.86
CA PRO A 54 -4.91 0.53 -9.64
C PRO A 54 -5.48 1.67 -8.82
N SER A 55 -5.13 2.89 -9.19
CA SER A 55 -5.71 4.10 -8.58
C SER A 55 -7.19 4.21 -8.88
N VAL A 56 -7.94 4.73 -7.90
CA VAL A 56 -9.34 5.12 -8.05
C VAL A 56 -9.44 6.62 -7.87
N GLN A 57 -10.11 7.29 -8.81
CA GLN A 57 -10.45 8.71 -8.67
C GLN A 57 -11.68 8.85 -7.77
N GLN A 58 -11.61 9.74 -6.78
CA GLN A 58 -12.74 9.97 -5.89
C GLN A 58 -13.87 10.70 -6.66
N PRO A 59 -15.13 10.28 -6.60
CA PRO A 59 -16.19 10.97 -7.36
C PRO A 59 -16.41 12.43 -6.92
N SER A 60 -16.16 12.72 -5.65
CA SER A 60 -16.32 14.05 -5.03
C SER A 60 -15.11 14.98 -5.23
N SER A 61 -13.97 14.46 -5.72
CA SER A 61 -12.75 15.26 -5.94
C SER A 61 -11.94 14.66 -7.07
N SER A 62 -11.32 15.43 -7.95
CA SER A 62 -10.49 14.84 -9.01
C SER A 62 -9.15 14.23 -8.50
N LEU A 63 -9.04 13.93 -7.21
CA LEU A 63 -7.89 13.30 -6.57
C LEU A 63 -7.99 11.78 -6.63
N TYR A 64 -6.83 11.14 -6.75
CA TYR A 64 -6.66 9.70 -6.84
C TYR A 64 -6.27 9.10 -5.49
N SER A 65 -6.52 7.81 -5.34
CA SER A 65 -6.04 7.01 -4.21
C SER A 65 -5.74 5.59 -4.68
N LEU A 66 -4.68 4.97 -4.17
CA LEU A 66 -4.33 3.59 -4.42
C LEU A 66 -3.90 2.90 -3.14
N SER A 67 -3.95 1.56 -3.14
CA SER A 67 -3.44 0.74 -2.06
C SER A 67 -2.44 -0.27 -2.57
N SER A 68 -1.38 -0.53 -1.80
CA SER A 68 -0.46 -1.64 -2.01
C SER A 68 -0.49 -2.56 -0.80
N GLN A 69 -0.52 -3.86 -1.04
CA GLN A 69 -0.49 -4.90 -0.02
C GLN A 69 0.75 -5.76 -0.19
N ALA A 70 1.28 -6.23 0.93
CA ALA A 70 2.35 -7.20 1.00
C ALA A 70 1.93 -8.36 1.91
N THR A 71 2.22 -9.59 1.47
CA THR A 71 1.95 -10.82 2.23
C THR A 71 3.25 -11.55 2.53
N VAL A 72 3.51 -11.80 3.82
CA VAL A 72 4.72 -12.47 4.31
C VAL A 72 4.39 -13.63 5.24
N PRO A 73 5.29 -14.61 5.39
CA PRO A 73 5.19 -15.60 6.45
C PRO A 73 5.14 -14.99 7.87
N GLN A 74 4.37 -15.61 8.77
CA GLN A 74 4.18 -15.17 10.16
C GLN A 74 5.49 -14.96 10.93
N TRP A 75 6.49 -15.83 10.72
CA TRP A 75 7.79 -15.72 11.37
C TRP A 75 8.60 -14.48 10.95
N LEU A 76 8.20 -13.81 9.87
CA LEU A 76 8.77 -12.53 9.41
C LEU A 76 7.94 -11.31 9.81
N ALA A 77 6.74 -11.49 10.37
CA ALA A 77 5.82 -10.40 10.68
C ALA A 77 6.34 -9.42 11.75
N GLY A 78 7.29 -9.83 12.59
CA GLY A 78 7.93 -8.96 13.59
C GLY A 78 8.97 -7.99 13.03
N LYS A 79 9.22 -7.99 11.71
CA LYS A 79 10.14 -7.07 11.06
C LYS A 79 9.44 -5.77 10.65
N THR A 80 10.21 -4.70 10.55
CA THR A 80 9.71 -3.43 10.01
C THR A 80 9.74 -3.47 8.48
N TYR A 81 8.59 -3.18 7.87
CA TYR A 81 8.43 -2.99 6.44
C TYR A 81 7.96 -1.57 6.17
N THR A 82 8.56 -0.93 5.17
CA THR A 82 8.26 0.44 4.76
C THR A 82 7.71 0.42 3.34
N CYS A 83 6.50 0.94 3.18
CA CYS A 83 5.95 1.27 1.87
C CYS A 83 6.44 2.67 1.47
N GLN A 84 7.18 2.75 0.37
CA GLN A 84 7.71 3.98 -0.17
C GLN A 84 6.85 4.40 -1.36
N VAL A 85 6.35 5.64 -1.32
CA VAL A 85 5.44 6.19 -2.32
C VAL A 85 6.17 7.31 -3.05
N TYR A 86 6.28 7.19 -4.37
CA TYR A 86 6.89 8.18 -5.25
C TYR A 86 5.79 8.81 -6.11
N HIS A 87 5.62 10.12 -5.97
CA HIS A 87 4.62 10.93 -6.67
C HIS A 87 5.29 12.01 -7.51
#